data_AF-A0A914HEF8-F1
#
_entry.id   AF-A0A914HEF8-F1
#
_cell.length_a   1.000
_cell.length_b   1.000
_cell.length_c   1.000
_cell.angle_alpha   90.00
_cell.angle_beta   90.00
_cell.angle_gamma   90.00
#
_symmetry.space_group_name_H-M   'P 1'
#
loop_
_entity.id
_entity.type
_entity.pdbx_description
1 polymer ?
#
loop_
_entity_poly.entity_id
_entity_poly.type
_entity_poly.pdbx_seq_one_letter_code
_entity_poly.pdbx_strand_id
1 'polypeptide(L)'
;MVIFRLDDGGSIFEGAIQTSIVRPEPDSPLSLESPTRDLVVEAGRDIELMSKAGEIQINAIFDINLKAKQGEIRLDSSDIFISGLETSSGLGSAQYQLCVCRNGRLFLATVKADCRADRSICS
;
A
#
# COMPACT_ATOMS: atom_id res chain seq x y z
N MET A 1 -22.50 8.77 -3.78
CA MET A 1 -23.22 8.41 -2.55
C MET A 1 -22.23 7.64 -1.72
N VAL A 2 -21.64 8.30 -0.73
CA VAL A 2 -20.79 7.62 0.25
C VAL A 2 -21.74 7.12 1.32
N ILE A 3 -21.73 5.81 1.59
CA ILE A 3 -22.56 5.24 2.63
C ILE A 3 -21.73 5.22 3.90
N PHE A 4 -22.16 5.97 4.92
CA PHE A 4 -21.63 5.84 6.27
C PHE A 4 -22.46 4.80 7.01
N ARG A 5 -21.88 3.61 7.23
CA ARG A 5 -22.47 2.64 8.15
C ARG A 5 -21.97 2.95 9.56
N LEU A 6 -22.85 3.54 10.36
CA LEU A 6 -22.56 3.84 11.77
C LEU A 6 -23.23 2.82 12.71
N ASP A 7 -24.18 2.02 12.21
CA ASP A 7 -24.97 0.99 12.90
C ASP A 7 -25.72 0.06 11.90
N ASP A 8 -26.51 -0.90 12.41
CA ASP A 8 -27.43 -1.75 11.61
C ASP A 8 -28.53 -0.96 10.86
N GLY A 9 -28.72 0.32 11.21
CA GLY A 9 -29.74 1.21 10.66
C GLY A 9 -29.28 2.03 9.45
N GLY A 10 -28.00 2.41 9.38
CA GLY A 10 -27.39 3.18 8.29
C GLY A 10 -28.01 4.56 8.06
N SER A 11 -27.21 5.63 8.10
CA SER A 11 -27.69 6.98 7.77
C SER A 11 -27.40 7.33 6.32
N ILE A 12 -28.43 7.71 5.56
CA ILE A 12 -28.28 8.24 4.21
C ILE A 12 -28.21 9.76 4.31
N PHE A 13 -27.11 10.33 3.83
CA PHE A 13 -26.94 11.78 3.72
C PHE A 13 -27.06 12.20 2.26
N GLU A 14 -27.94 13.16 2.00
CA GLU A 14 -28.03 13.81 0.70
C GLU A 14 -27.19 15.10 0.73
N GLY A 15 -26.05 15.09 0.04
CA GLY A 15 -25.16 16.24 -0.08
C GLY A 15 -23.87 16.14 0.74
N ALA A 16 -23.29 17.29 1.06
CA ALA A 16 -22.04 17.39 1.81
C ALA A 16 -22.33 17.47 3.31
N ILE A 17 -21.58 16.70 4.09
CA ILE A 17 -21.61 16.76 5.56
C ILE A 17 -20.27 17.29 6.03
N GLN A 18 -20.31 18.32 6.87
CA GLN A 18 -19.13 18.85 7.54
C GLN A 18 -19.17 18.44 9.00
N THR A 19 -18.12 17.74 9.44
CA THR A 19 -17.93 17.34 10.84
C THR A 19 -16.46 17.43 11.19
N SER A 20 -16.15 17.65 12.48
CA SER A 20 -14.78 17.61 12.99
C SER A 20 -14.26 16.21 13.21
N ILE A 21 -15.15 15.23 13.45
CA ILE A 21 -14.79 13.85 13.76
C ILE A 21 -15.84 12.88 13.23
N VAL A 22 -15.37 11.74 12.72
CA VAL A 22 -16.18 10.57 12.41
C VAL A 22 -15.65 9.44 13.30
N ARG A 23 -16.52 8.84 14.11
CA ARG A 23 -16.15 7.79 15.07
C ARG A 23 -17.27 6.75 15.12
N PRO A 24 -16.96 5.45 15.19
CA PRO A 24 -17.96 4.41 15.40
C PRO A 24 -18.40 4.34 16.87
N GLU A 25 -19.45 3.56 17.13
CA GLU A 25 -19.84 3.22 18.51
C GLU A 25 -18.75 2.37 19.21
N PRO A 26 -18.77 2.28 20.55
CA PRO A 26 -17.90 1.36 21.26
C PRO A 26 -18.06 -0.07 20.72
N ASP A 27 -16.93 -0.76 20.55
CA ASP A 27 -16.86 -2.15 20.07
C ASP A 27 -17.42 -2.40 18.65
N SER A 28 -17.69 -1.36 17.86
CA SER A 28 -18.02 -1.48 16.43
C SER A 28 -16.93 -0.92 15.51
N PRO A 29 -16.69 -1.52 14.33
CA PRO A 29 -15.72 -0.99 13.37
C PRO A 29 -16.31 0.19 12.59
N LEU A 30 -15.44 1.12 12.19
CA LEU A 30 -15.79 2.14 11.19
C LEU A 30 -15.42 1.63 9.80
N SER A 31 -16.42 1.49 8.90
CA SER A 31 -16.19 1.18 7.48
C SER A 31 -16.53 2.37 6.59
N LEU A 32 -15.62 2.70 5.66
CA LEU A 32 -15.81 3.71 4.63
C LEU A 32 -15.75 3.01 3.27
N GLU A 33 -16.86 2.96 2.55
CA GLU A 33 -16.98 2.19 1.30
C GLU A 33 -17.60 3.01 0.16
N SER A 34 -17.08 2.79 -1.05
CA SER A 34 -17.66 3.29 -2.30
C SER A 34 -17.79 2.12 -3.28
N PRO A 35 -18.91 1.38 -3.28
CA PRO A 35 -19.01 0.11 -4.03
C PRO A 35 -19.02 0.26 -5.56
N THR A 36 -19.39 1.43 -6.07
CA THR A 36 -19.61 1.67 -7.50
C THR A 36 -18.69 2.73 -8.09
N ARG A 37 -17.94 3.43 -7.24
CA ARG A 37 -17.14 4.60 -7.61
C ARG A 37 -15.92 4.66 -6.70
N ASP A 38 -15.11 5.70 -6.89
CA ASP A 38 -13.93 5.92 -6.08
C ASP A 38 -14.31 6.36 -4.65
N LEU A 39 -13.48 5.95 -3.69
CA LEU A 39 -13.39 6.54 -2.36
C LEU A 39 -12.14 7.42 -2.34
N VAL A 40 -12.33 8.73 -2.19
CA VAL A 40 -11.24 9.71 -2.23
C VAL A 40 -11.07 10.33 -0.84
N VAL A 41 -9.85 10.29 -0.32
CA VAL A 41 -9.45 10.94 0.94
C VAL A 41 -8.40 11.99 0.61
N GLU A 42 -8.74 13.26 0.83
CA GLU A 42 -7.87 14.40 0.56
C GLU A 42 -7.74 15.28 1.80
N ALA A 43 -6.56 15.84 2.03
CA ALA A 43 -6.30 16.77 3.11
C ALA A 43 -5.46 17.96 2.61
N GLY A 44 -5.68 19.13 3.20
CA GLY A 44 -4.92 20.34 2.86
C GLY A 44 -3.50 20.38 3.41
N ARG A 45 -3.15 19.47 4.34
CA ARG A 45 -1.79 19.31 4.87
C ARG A 45 -1.37 17.86 4.80
N ASP A 46 -1.85 17.06 5.75
CA ASP A 46 -1.34 15.70 5.99
C ASP A 46 -2.49 14.70 6.16
N ILE A 47 -2.26 13.47 5.72
CA ILE A 47 -3.09 12.30 6.02
C ILE A 47 -2.20 11.32 6.78
N GLU A 48 -2.62 10.91 7.96
CA GLU A 48 -1.90 9.94 8.80
C GLU A 48 -2.77 8.69 8.99
N LEU A 49 -2.24 7.53 8.61
CA LEU A 49 -2.89 6.23 8.79
C LEU A 49 -2.10 5.45 9.85
N MET A 50 -2.72 5.20 11.01
CA MET A 50 -2.07 4.54 12.14
C MET A 50 -2.93 3.40 12.69
N SER A 51 -2.27 2.35 13.16
CA SER A 51 -2.87 1.28 13.95
C SER A 51 -2.13 1.13 15.28
N LYS A 52 -2.85 1.21 16.40
CA LYS A 52 -2.26 1.17 17.75
C LYS A 52 -1.96 -0.24 18.26
N ALA A 53 -2.74 -1.22 17.82
CA ALA A 53 -2.69 -2.58 18.35
C ALA A 53 -2.91 -3.66 17.28
N GLY A 54 -3.04 -3.26 16.01
CA GLY A 54 -3.25 -4.18 14.89
C GLY A 54 -2.36 -3.82 13.71
N GLU A 55 -2.66 -4.43 12.57
CA GLU A 55 -1.97 -4.18 11.30
C GLU A 55 -2.69 -3.15 10.44
N ILE A 56 -1.99 -2.64 9.43
CA ILE A 56 -2.57 -1.89 8.31
C ILE A 56 -2.39 -2.76 7.08
N GLN A 57 -3.49 -3.14 6.43
CA GLN A 57 -3.49 -3.93 5.21
C GLN A 57 -4.00 -3.10 4.04
N ILE A 58 -3.27 -3.15 2.92
CA ILE A 58 -3.66 -2.52 1.66
C ILE A 58 -3.72 -3.62 0.60
N ASN A 59 -4.91 -3.90 0.10
CA ASN A 59 -5.16 -4.92 -0.91
C ASN A 59 -5.75 -4.28 -2.17
N ALA A 60 -5.25 -4.66 -3.34
CA ALA A 60 -5.74 -4.17 -4.62
C ALA A 60 -5.82 -5.31 -5.64
N ILE A 61 -6.81 -5.26 -6.53
CA ILE A 61 -6.96 -6.25 -7.62
C ILE A 61 -5.95 -5.98 -8.74
N PHE A 62 -5.68 -4.71 -9.03
CA PHE A 62 -4.80 -4.29 -10.11
C PHE A 62 -3.47 -3.75 -9.57
N ASP A 63 -3.48 -2.53 -9.04
CA ASP A 63 -2.26 -1.82 -8.69
C ASP A 63 -2.41 -0.95 -7.43
N ILE A 64 -1.28 -0.81 -6.72
CA ILE A 64 -1.12 0.16 -5.63
C ILE A 64 -0.08 1.18 -6.10
N ASN A 65 -0.49 2.45 -6.24
CA ASN A 65 0.40 3.52 -6.67
C ASN A 65 0.78 4.42 -5.49
N LEU A 66 2.05 4.38 -5.09
CA LEU A 66 2.63 5.32 -4.15
C LEU A 66 3.44 6.36 -4.94
N LYS A 67 3.10 7.64 -4.82
CA LYS A 67 3.75 8.74 -5.57
C LYS A 67 4.06 9.92 -4.66
N ALA A 68 5.33 10.28 -4.54
CA ALA A 68 5.77 11.50 -3.90
C ALA A 68 6.16 12.54 -4.96
N LYS A 69 5.50 13.71 -5.00
CA LYS A 69 5.76 14.74 -6.03
C LYS A 69 7.09 15.48 -5.84
N GLN A 70 7.49 15.72 -4.58
CA GLN A 70 8.67 16.52 -4.23
C GLN A 70 9.53 15.86 -3.16
N GLY A 71 9.24 14.60 -2.81
CA GLY A 71 9.88 13.90 -1.70
C GLY A 71 10.21 12.46 -2.05
N GLU A 72 10.31 11.63 -1.02
CA GLU A 72 10.66 10.21 -1.13
C GLU A 72 9.55 9.32 -0.57
N ILE A 73 9.56 8.05 -0.99
CA ILE A 73 8.78 7.00 -0.34
C ILE A 73 9.77 6.25 0.55
N ARG A 74 9.57 6.35 1.87
CA ARG A 74 10.45 5.72 2.85
C ARG A 74 9.75 4.51 3.46
N LEU A 75 10.40 3.35 3.37
CA LEU A 75 10.02 2.13 4.06
C LEU A 75 11.01 1.91 5.21
N ASP A 76 10.54 2.07 6.44
CA ASP A 76 11.36 1.97 7.64
C ASP A 76 10.90 0.74 8.45
N SER A 77 11.65 -0.36 8.30
CA SER A 77 11.35 -1.68 8.89
C SER A 77 12.64 -2.50 8.99
N SER A 78 12.70 -3.46 9.91
CA SER A 78 13.81 -4.43 9.96
C SER A 78 13.85 -5.30 8.70
N ASP A 79 12.67 -5.67 8.20
CA ASP A 79 12.51 -6.60 7.10
C ASP A 79 11.47 -6.05 6.10
N ILE A 80 11.74 -6.25 4.81
CA ILE A 80 10.82 -5.96 3.71
C ILE A 80 10.70 -7.23 2.86
N PHE A 81 9.48 -7.76 2.79
CA PHE A 81 9.19 -8.99 2.06
C PHE A 81 8.54 -8.66 0.71
N ILE A 82 9.15 -9.12 -0.38
CA ILE A 82 8.59 -9.04 -1.73
C ILE A 82 8.31 -10.46 -2.21
N SER A 83 7.04 -10.86 -2.17
CA SER A 83 6.60 -12.20 -2.58
C SER A 83 6.76 -12.43 -4.08
N GLY A 84 6.96 -13.68 -4.48
CA GLY A 84 7.15 -14.08 -5.88
C GLY A 84 8.58 -13.93 -6.40
N LEU A 85 9.50 -13.47 -5.56
CA LEU A 85 10.93 -13.51 -5.81
C LEU A 85 11.51 -14.86 -5.35
N GLU A 86 12.45 -15.39 -6.12
CA GLU A 86 13.24 -16.56 -5.71
C GLU A 86 14.03 -16.22 -4.44
N THR A 87 13.97 -17.11 -3.45
CA THR A 87 14.69 -16.96 -2.19
C THR A 87 15.84 -17.96 -2.12
N SER A 88 16.90 -17.60 -1.38
CA SER A 88 18.00 -18.52 -1.14
C SER A 88 17.61 -19.55 -0.06
N SER A 89 18.23 -20.73 -0.09
CA SER A 89 17.90 -21.85 0.81
C SER A 89 18.43 -21.68 2.25
N GLY A 90 18.95 -20.50 2.61
CA GLY A 90 19.34 -20.16 3.97
C GLY A 90 20.84 -19.95 4.19
N LEU A 91 21.27 -20.05 5.46
CA LEU A 91 22.61 -19.69 5.92
C LEU A 91 23.72 -20.46 5.17
N GLY A 92 24.71 -19.72 4.68
CA GLY A 92 25.84 -20.28 3.91
C GLY A 92 25.57 -20.46 2.41
N SER A 93 24.33 -20.31 1.95
CA SER A 93 24.01 -20.25 0.52
C SER A 93 24.28 -18.87 -0.05
N ALA A 94 24.65 -18.82 -1.34
CA ALA A 94 24.88 -17.57 -2.02
C ALA A 94 23.53 -16.86 -2.29
N GLN A 95 23.47 -15.58 -1.94
CA GLN A 95 22.26 -14.78 -1.97
C GLN A 95 22.01 -14.19 -3.37
N TYR A 96 20.74 -13.89 -3.66
CA TYR A 96 20.36 -13.13 -4.84
C TYR A 96 20.62 -11.63 -4.64
N GLN A 97 20.87 -10.92 -5.73
CA GLN A 97 20.91 -9.45 -5.74
C GLN A 97 19.63 -8.94 -6.40
N LEU A 98 19.01 -7.92 -5.81
CA LEU A 98 17.88 -7.22 -6.40
C LEU A 98 18.40 -5.99 -7.18
N CYS A 99 18.09 -5.96 -8.47
CA CYS A 99 18.56 -4.96 -9.42
C CYS A 99 17.42 -4.05 -9.86
N VAL A 100 17.74 -2.78 -10.18
CA VAL A 100 16.77 -1.78 -10.63
C VAL A 100 17.11 -1.32 -12.05
N CYS A 101 16.17 -1.46 -12.97
CA CYS A 101 16.25 -0.90 -14.31
C CYS A 101 16.07 0.63 -14.30
N ARG A 102 16.49 1.33 -15.36
CA ARG A 102 16.26 2.79 -15.50
C ARG A 102 14.78 3.19 -15.46
N ASN A 103 13.88 2.30 -15.88
CA ASN A 103 12.43 2.49 -15.84
C ASN A 103 11.80 2.18 -14.45
N GLY A 104 12.60 1.80 -13.45
CA GLY A 104 12.14 1.45 -12.11
C GLY A 104 11.74 -0.01 -11.91
N ARG A 105 11.77 -0.86 -12.96
CA ARG A 105 11.48 -2.29 -12.83
C ARG A 105 12.55 -3.00 -12.00
N LEU A 106 12.12 -3.81 -11.05
CA LEU A 106 13.00 -4.65 -10.22
C LEU A 106 13.16 -6.05 -10.85
N PHE A 107 14.37 -6.61 -10.78
CA PHE A 107 14.63 -8.00 -11.19
C PHE A 107 15.72 -8.64 -10.33
N LEU A 108 15.72 -9.97 -10.25
CA LEU A 108 16.78 -10.73 -9.56
C LEU A 108 17.94 -11.03 -10.51
N ALA A 109 19.16 -10.72 -10.08
CA ALA A 109 20.36 -11.21 -10.75
C ALA A 109 20.64 -12.67 -10.38
N THR A 110 21.28 -13.40 -11.29
CA THR A 110 21.76 -14.75 -11.00
C THR A 110 22.81 -14.73 -9.89
N VAL A 111 22.81 -15.80 -9.09
CA VAL A 111 23.71 -15.93 -7.94
C VAL A 111 25.17 -15.87 -8.41
N LYS A 112 26.00 -15.05 -7.74
CA LYS A 112 27.42 -14.77 -8.07
C LYS A 112 27.66 -14.02 -9.40
N ALA A 113 26.63 -13.56 -10.10
CA ALA A 113 26.80 -12.70 -11.27
C ALA A 113 26.74 -11.21 -10.92
N ASP A 114 27.27 -10.38 -11.82
CA ASP A 114 27.04 -8.94 -11.78
C ASP A 114 25.56 -8.63 -12.03
N CYS A 115 25.07 -7.56 -11.38
CA CYS A 115 23.75 -7.01 -11.59
C CYS A 115 23.62 -6.38 -13.01
N ARG A 116 23.28 -7.20 -14.02
CA ARG A 116 23.11 -6.78 -15.42
C ARG A 116 21.90 -7.46 -16.05
N ALA A 117 21.12 -6.69 -16.80
CA ALA A 117 19.93 -7.18 -17.49
C ALA A 117 20.03 -6.95 -19.00
N ASP A 118 19.48 -7.89 -19.76
CA ASP A 118 19.23 -7.73 -21.19
C ASP A 118 18.07 -6.78 -21.46
N ARG A 119 17.97 -6.31 -22.72
CA ARG A 119 16.90 -5.42 -23.17
C ARG A 119 15.49 -6.00 -22.97
N SER A 120 15.34 -7.33 -22.94
CA SER A 120 14.05 -7.99 -22.69
C SER A 120 13.57 -7.84 -21.24
N ILE A 121 14.48 -7.58 -20.29
CA ILE A 121 14.15 -7.43 -18.86
C ILE A 121 13.94 -5.95 -18.51
N CYS A 122 14.82 -5.07 -19.01
CA CYS A 122 14.80 -3.63 -18.78
C CYS A 122 14.34 -2.82 -20.01
N SER A 123 13.29 -3.27 -20.69
CA SER A 123 12.65 -2.53 -21.79
C SER A 123 11.84 -1.33 -21.31
#